data_AF-A0A7S1MJJ6-F1
#
_entry.id   AF-A0A7S1MJJ6-F1
#
_cell.length_a   1.000
_cell.length_b   1.000
_cell.length_c   1.000
_cell.angle_alpha   90.00
_cell.angle_beta   90.00
_cell.angle_gamma   90.00
#
_symmetry.space_group_name_H-M   'P 1'
#
loop_
_entity.id
_entity.type
_entity.pdbx_description
1 polymer ?
#
loop_
_entity_poly.entity_id
_entity_poly.type
_entity_poly.pdbx_seq_one_letter_code
_entity_poly.pdbx_strand_id
1 'polypeptide(L)'
;TVSVLYWHPAMVGREHDVRFIMDFSLYRIAKQLRLLGYDAECSRENTQEMVVRKARADGRTLITASPSQVPHIEKLNKAVREEAPPPQRTIIGYNSDGESEYADSEPDTDGPGGVINYIVINTNVKFDDQFRQVVQLGGIRWMPHRVFSRCVLCNILISDVPDKESIRDLVSPAVFDAYAHFYQCRGCLKVYWGMDSGVVVNFKALRTIENLKRFCIPASSDVSRHLLSLPRTIKVAIFSFLTVEELRTVGRAYTMLSGLLTAIERGEATKFVPDWKKAKMEERRAARLKAAAAGAAGPT
;
A
#
# COMPACT_ATOMS: atom_id res chain seq x y z
N THR A 1 7.00 -18.79 -24.83
CA THR A 1 8.06 -18.83 -23.80
C THR A 1 8.11 -17.48 -23.12
N VAL A 2 7.40 -17.30 -22.01
CA VAL A 2 7.52 -16.09 -21.18
C VAL A 2 7.88 -16.57 -19.79
N SER A 3 9.13 -16.28 -19.43
CA SER A 3 9.83 -16.76 -18.27
C SER A 3 9.14 -16.36 -16.96
N VAL A 4 8.74 -17.37 -16.19
CA VAL A 4 8.93 -17.56 -14.75
C VAL A 4 9.20 -16.29 -13.91
N LEU A 5 8.32 -16.03 -12.94
CA LEU A 5 8.69 -15.45 -11.65
C LEU A 5 8.15 -16.36 -10.55
N TYR A 6 8.83 -17.50 -10.34
CA TYR A 6 8.76 -18.24 -9.08
C TYR A 6 9.44 -17.38 -8.01
N TRP A 7 8.71 -17.05 -6.94
CA TRP A 7 9.27 -16.32 -5.80
C TRP A 7 9.56 -17.32 -4.66
N HIS A 8 10.82 -17.40 -4.27
CA HIS A 8 11.33 -18.26 -3.19
C HIS A 8 11.52 -17.42 -1.91
N PRO A 9 11.32 -17.95 -0.68
CA PRO A 9 11.25 -17.15 0.55
C PRO A 9 12.59 -16.64 1.13
N ALA A 10 13.65 -16.57 0.33
CA ALA A 10 14.97 -16.15 0.81
C ALA A 10 15.53 -15.08 -0.13
N MET A 11 15.87 -13.92 0.42
CA MET A 11 16.47 -12.74 -0.22
C MET A 11 15.49 -11.66 -0.72
N VAL A 12 15.25 -10.66 0.14
CA VAL A 12 15.34 -9.25 -0.24
C VAL A 12 16.13 -8.53 0.85
N GLY A 13 17.45 -8.68 0.80
CA GLY A 13 18.38 -7.90 1.60
C GLY A 13 18.91 -6.72 0.77
N ARG A 14 18.79 -5.51 1.35
CA ARG A 14 19.46 -4.25 0.97
C ARG A 14 18.94 -3.49 -0.26
N GLU A 15 17.68 -3.05 -0.17
CA GLU A 15 17.34 -1.64 -0.39
C GLU A 15 16.86 -1.14 0.98
N HIS A 16 17.41 -0.05 1.53
CA HIS A 16 17.18 0.42 2.90
C HIS A 16 15.74 0.17 3.37
N ASP A 17 15.54 -0.88 4.18
CA ASP A 17 14.22 -1.25 4.67
C ASP A 17 13.89 -0.31 5.83
N VAL A 18 13.34 0.85 5.49
CA VAL A 18 13.01 1.88 6.47
C VAL A 18 12.00 1.29 7.45
N ARG A 19 12.37 1.26 8.73
CA ARG A 19 11.51 0.78 9.82
C ARG A 19 10.95 1.97 10.56
N PHE A 20 9.69 1.90 10.91
CA PHE A 20 8.96 2.98 11.56
C PHE A 20 8.56 2.61 12.98
N ILE A 21 8.48 3.61 13.85
CA ILE A 21 7.87 3.51 15.17
C ILE A 21 6.98 4.72 15.44
N MET A 22 5.85 4.49 16.10
CA MET A 22 4.91 5.54 16.49
C MET A 22 4.10 5.13 17.71
N ASP A 23 3.45 6.10 18.35
CA ASP A 23 2.47 5.85 19.40
C ASP A 23 1.13 5.33 18.83
N PHE A 24 0.23 4.90 19.71
CA PHE A 24 -1.04 4.28 19.30
C PHE A 24 -2.03 5.23 18.63
N SER A 25 -1.92 6.55 18.83
CA SER A 25 -2.80 7.53 18.17
C SER A 25 -2.66 7.47 16.64
N LEU A 26 -1.49 7.05 16.15
CA LEU A 26 -1.18 6.90 14.73
C LEU A 26 -1.40 5.49 14.19
N TYR A 27 -2.14 4.64 14.91
CA TYR A 27 -2.39 3.25 14.50
C TYR A 27 -2.97 3.11 13.08
N ARG A 28 -3.77 4.08 12.62
CA ARG A 28 -4.30 4.10 11.25
C ARG A 28 -3.19 4.20 10.20
N ILE A 29 -2.15 4.99 10.46
CA ILE A 29 -0.98 5.14 9.59
C ILE A 29 -0.15 3.84 9.66
N ALA A 30 0.14 3.34 10.86
CA ALA A 30 0.85 2.07 11.05
C ALA A 30 0.20 0.93 10.26
N LYS A 31 -1.14 0.85 10.28
CA LYS A 31 -1.91 -0.14 9.50
C LYS A 31 -1.65 -0.03 8.00
N GLN A 32 -1.62 1.17 7.42
CA GLN A 32 -1.36 1.33 5.98
C GLN A 32 0.10 0.97 5.63
N LEU A 33 1.06 1.34 6.47
CA LEU A 33 2.47 0.97 6.30
C LEU A 33 2.66 -0.56 6.33
N ARG A 34 2.03 -1.25 7.28
CA ARG A 34 2.04 -2.71 7.39
C ARG A 34 1.40 -3.38 6.18
N LEU A 35 0.31 -2.81 5.63
CA LEU A 35 -0.31 -3.32 4.41
C LEU A 35 0.61 -3.18 3.19
N LEU A 36 1.43 -2.12 3.13
CA LEU A 36 2.48 -1.94 2.12
C LEU A 36 3.69 -2.87 2.34
N GLY A 37 3.77 -3.56 3.48
CA GLY A 37 4.88 -4.46 3.83
C GLY A 37 6.01 -3.82 4.61
N TYR A 38 5.88 -2.55 4.99
CA TYR A 38 6.88 -1.86 5.81
C TYR A 38 6.75 -2.23 7.29
N ASP A 39 7.88 -2.28 7.97
CA ASP A 39 7.92 -2.45 9.41
C ASP A 39 7.41 -1.17 10.10
N ALA A 40 6.28 -1.26 10.80
CA ALA A 40 5.75 -0.14 11.56
C ALA A 40 5.31 -0.59 12.95
N GLU A 41 6.17 -0.38 13.94
CA GLU A 41 5.85 -0.65 15.34
C GLU A 41 4.89 0.42 15.88
N CYS A 42 3.79 -0.05 16.47
CA CYS A 42 2.76 0.78 17.06
C CYS A 42 2.00 -0.08 18.07
N SER A 43 2.11 0.28 19.35
CA SER A 43 1.53 -0.41 20.50
C SER A 43 0.88 0.60 21.45
N ARG A 44 -0.12 0.16 22.23
CA ARG A 44 -0.75 0.96 23.28
C ARG A 44 0.18 1.22 24.47
N GLU A 45 1.16 0.35 24.66
CA GLU A 45 2.17 0.47 25.73
C GLU A 45 3.25 1.50 25.40
N ASN A 46 3.34 1.90 24.13
CA ASN A 46 4.34 2.87 23.68
C ASN A 46 3.93 4.28 24.15
N THR A 47 4.51 4.71 25.28
CA THR A 47 4.43 6.10 25.72
C THR A 47 5.32 7.00 24.85
N GLN A 48 5.11 8.32 24.94
CA GLN A 48 5.90 9.31 24.22
C GLN A 48 7.41 9.20 24.47
N GLU A 49 7.83 8.89 25.69
CA GLU A 49 9.25 8.71 26.01
C GLU A 49 9.78 7.37 25.49
N MET A 50 8.97 6.31 25.60
CA MET A 50 9.35 4.97 25.12
C MET A 50 9.55 4.94 23.61
N VAL A 51 8.71 5.63 22.82
CA VAL A 51 8.87 5.65 21.36
C VAL A 51 10.18 6.31 20.94
N VAL A 52 10.62 7.39 21.61
CA VAL A 52 11.89 8.06 21.32
C VAL A 52 13.07 7.16 21.68
N ARG A 53 13.04 6.56 22.88
CA ARG A 53 14.09 5.63 23.32
C ARG A 53 14.22 4.42 22.39
N LYS A 54 13.10 3.78 22.03
CA LYS A 54 13.06 2.65 21.10
C LYS A 54 13.46 3.04 19.68
N ALA A 55 13.04 4.21 19.20
CA ALA A 55 13.45 4.73 17.89
C ALA A 55 14.97 4.78 17.76
N ARG A 56 15.63 5.33 18.79
CA ARG A 56 17.10 5.36 18.87
C ARG A 56 17.70 3.96 18.98
N ALA A 57 17.24 3.16 19.94
CA ALA A 57 17.82 1.85 20.24
C ALA A 57 17.73 0.89 19.03
N ASP A 58 16.63 0.92 18.30
CA ASP A 58 16.40 0.03 17.18
C ASP A 58 16.83 0.61 15.84
N GLY A 59 17.17 1.91 15.75
CA GLY A 59 17.39 2.60 14.47
C GLY A 59 16.11 2.65 13.62
N ARG A 60 14.98 3.04 14.22
CA ARG A 60 13.68 3.20 13.55
C ARG A 60 13.36 4.69 13.38
N THR A 61 12.77 5.04 12.24
CA THR A 61 12.22 6.38 11.99
C THR A 61 10.98 6.59 12.87
N LEU A 62 11.02 7.61 13.71
CA LEU A 62 9.90 8.01 14.57
C LEU A 62 8.87 8.80 13.77
N ILE A 63 7.60 8.41 13.79
CA ILE A 63 6.49 9.22 13.28
C ILE A 63 5.69 9.74 14.47
N THR A 64 5.54 11.06 14.56
CA THR A 64 4.81 11.71 15.66
C THR A 64 3.86 12.80 15.16
N ALA A 65 2.73 12.94 15.84
CA ALA A 65 1.80 14.06 15.68
C ALA A 65 2.03 15.16 16.72
N SER A 66 3.02 15.02 17.60
CA SER A 66 3.25 15.90 18.74
C SER A 66 4.50 16.77 18.52
N PRO A 67 4.35 18.06 18.16
CA PRO A 67 5.49 18.95 17.91
C PRO A 67 6.35 19.19 19.15
N SER A 68 5.80 19.02 20.36
CA SER A 68 6.52 19.21 21.61
C SER A 68 7.63 18.19 21.84
N GLN A 69 7.63 17.07 21.12
CA GLN A 69 8.72 16.08 21.19
C GLN A 69 9.96 16.50 20.39
N VAL A 70 9.80 17.39 19.40
CA VAL A 70 10.88 17.76 18.47
C VAL A 70 12.10 18.35 19.20
N PRO A 71 11.96 19.34 20.10
CA PRO A 71 13.12 19.91 20.79
C PRO A 71 13.90 18.88 21.62
N HIS A 72 13.19 17.90 22.20
CA HIS A 72 13.83 16.83 22.96
C HIS A 72 14.64 15.89 22.05
N ILE A 73 14.07 15.51 20.89
CA ILE A 73 14.76 14.67 19.90
C ILE A 73 15.97 15.39 19.32
N GLU A 74 15.85 16.67 18.98
CA GLU A 74 16.96 17.48 18.46
C GLU A 74 18.11 17.59 19.47
N LYS A 75 17.79 17.77 20.76
CA LYS A 75 18.79 17.77 21.84
C LYS A 75 19.53 16.43 21.92
N LEU A 76 18.81 15.31 21.83
CA LEU A 76 19.43 13.98 21.83
C LEU A 76 20.32 13.77 20.60
N ASN A 77 19.84 14.13 19.41
CA ASN A 77 20.60 14.02 18.17
C ASN A 77 21.86 14.88 18.20
N LYS A 78 21.79 16.08 18.79
CA LYS A 78 22.95 16.94 19.00
C LYS A 78 24.00 16.27 19.88
N ALA A 79 23.60 15.71 21.02
CA ALA A 79 24.51 15.00 21.92
C ALA A 79 25.19 13.81 21.22
N VAL A 80 24.44 13.03 20.43
CA VAL A 80 25.01 11.92 19.64
C VAL A 80 26.05 12.40 18.64
N ARG A 81 25.81 13.54 17.97
CA ARG A 81 26.77 14.12 17.02
C ARG A 81 28.02 14.67 17.72
N GLU A 82 27.89 15.18 18.94
CA GLU A 82 29.01 15.65 19.77
C GLU A 82 29.85 14.48 20.32
N GLU A 83 29.22 13.34 20.61
CA GLU A 83 29.88 12.10 21.04
C GLU A 83 30.50 11.30 19.88
N ALA A 84 30.13 11.60 18.63
CA ALA A 84 30.63 10.91 17.45
C ALA A 84 32.14 11.15 17.27
N PRO A 85 32.91 10.11 16.86
CA PRO A 85 34.33 10.29 16.59
C PRO A 85 34.54 11.34 15.50
N PRO A 86 35.65 12.13 15.58
CA PRO A 86 35.95 13.12 14.56
C PRO A 86 36.06 12.44 13.18
N PRO A 87 35.66 13.13 12.09
CA PRO A 87 35.67 12.57 10.76
C PRO A 87 37.08 12.07 10.39
N GLN A 88 37.15 10.88 9.80
CA GLN A 88 38.40 10.29 9.39
C GLN A 88 38.86 10.97 8.10
N ARG A 89 39.93 11.77 8.22
CA ARG A 89 40.54 12.46 7.08
C ARG A 89 41.33 11.50 6.21
N THR A 90 40.91 11.34 4.97
CA THR A 90 41.61 10.53 3.97
C THR A 90 42.14 11.43 2.86
N ILE A 91 43.41 11.27 2.51
CA ILE A 91 44.01 11.99 1.37
C ILE A 91 43.41 11.41 0.09
N ILE A 92 42.74 12.24 -0.70
CA ILE A 92 42.11 11.86 -1.98
C ILE A 92 42.95 12.24 -3.19
N GLY A 93 43.93 13.13 -3.03
CA GLY A 93 44.81 13.55 -4.10
C GLY A 93 45.84 14.57 -3.66
N TYR A 94 46.62 15.05 -4.64
CA TYR A 94 47.48 16.22 -4.50
C TYR A 94 47.11 17.19 -5.61
N ASN A 95 46.98 18.49 -5.29
CA ASN A 95 46.74 19.52 -6.28
C ASN A 95 48.01 19.80 -7.12
N SER A 96 47.90 20.67 -8.13
CA SER A 96 49.03 21.03 -9.01
C SER A 96 50.22 21.66 -8.27
N ASP A 97 49.97 22.20 -7.08
CA ASP A 97 50.96 22.87 -6.24
C ASP A 97 51.60 21.90 -5.23
N GLY A 98 51.22 20.62 -5.26
CA GLY A 98 51.77 19.56 -4.41
C GLY A 98 51.15 19.48 -3.01
N GLU A 99 50.09 20.23 -2.74
CA GLU A 99 49.35 20.17 -1.47
C GLU A 99 48.37 19.00 -1.48
N SER A 100 48.23 18.33 -0.33
CA SER A 100 47.29 17.22 -0.16
C SER A 100 45.84 17.71 -0.12
N GLU A 101 44.98 17.08 -0.90
CA GLU A 101 43.53 17.23 -0.84
C GLU A 101 42.94 16.13 0.03
N TYR A 102 42.03 16.50 0.94
CA TYR A 102 41.42 15.58 1.92
C TYR A 102 39.93 15.43 1.66
N ALA A 103 39.41 14.22 1.86
CA ALA A 103 38.00 13.97 2.10
C ALA A 103 37.78 13.64 3.58
N ASP A 104 36.81 14.32 4.19
CA ASP A 104 36.30 13.98 5.51
C ASP A 104 35.23 12.88 5.36
N SER A 105 35.43 11.72 5.98
CA SER A 105 34.36 10.72 6.06
C SER A 105 33.30 11.17 7.06
N GLU A 106 32.02 11.23 6.68
CA GLU A 106 30.95 11.47 7.65
C GLU A 106 30.88 10.32 8.65
N PRO A 107 30.81 10.58 9.97
CA PRO A 107 30.66 9.53 10.96
C PRO A 107 29.32 8.81 10.72
N ASP A 108 29.38 7.48 10.59
CA ASP A 108 28.18 6.64 10.43
C ASP A 108 27.36 6.69 11.72
N THR A 109 26.41 7.61 11.76
CA THR A 109 25.49 7.84 12.87
C THR A 109 24.10 7.29 12.57
N ASP A 110 23.89 6.61 11.44
CA ASP A 110 22.58 6.16 10.96
C ASP A 110 22.14 4.78 11.50
N GLY A 111 22.90 4.24 12.48
CA GLY A 111 22.67 2.94 13.08
C GLY A 111 21.92 2.93 14.44
N PRO A 112 21.69 1.73 15.00
CA PRO A 112 21.19 1.55 16.37
C PRO A 112 22.03 2.35 17.39
N GLY A 113 21.39 3.20 18.18
CA GLY A 113 22.06 4.09 19.14
C GLY A 113 22.48 5.45 18.57
N GLY A 114 22.39 5.63 17.26
CA GLY A 114 22.75 6.83 16.51
C GLY A 114 21.67 7.92 16.52
N VAL A 115 21.65 8.74 15.46
CA VAL A 115 20.67 9.83 15.33
C VAL A 115 19.27 9.29 15.08
N ILE A 116 18.28 9.93 15.68
CA ILE A 116 16.88 9.59 15.53
C ILE A 116 16.34 10.33 14.31
N ASN A 117 16.02 9.58 13.26
CA ASN A 117 15.21 10.08 12.14
C ASN A 117 13.76 10.24 12.58
N TYR A 118 13.13 11.38 12.30
CA TYR A 118 11.74 11.62 12.69
C TYR A 118 10.92 12.35 11.62
N ILE A 119 9.62 12.09 11.62
CA ILE A 119 8.63 12.72 10.76
C ILE A 119 7.52 13.28 11.65
N VAL A 120 7.27 14.58 11.55
CA VAL A 120 6.15 15.24 12.22
C VAL A 120 4.99 15.34 11.26
N ILE A 121 3.84 14.80 11.63
CA ILE A 121 2.62 14.88 10.81
C ILE A 121 1.69 15.99 11.31
N ASN A 122 1.03 16.66 10.37
CA ASN A 122 0.00 17.63 10.70
C ASN A 122 -1.35 16.92 10.90
N THR A 123 -1.92 16.93 12.10
CA THR A 123 -3.21 16.28 12.38
C THR A 123 -4.42 17.08 11.92
N ASN A 124 -4.26 18.34 11.55
CA ASN A 124 -5.36 19.23 11.12
C ASN A 124 -5.78 19.02 9.66
N VAL A 125 -5.09 18.15 8.92
CA VAL A 125 -5.45 17.79 7.54
C VAL A 125 -6.13 16.43 7.48
N LYS A 126 -6.74 16.11 6.33
CA LYS A 126 -7.40 14.81 6.14
C LYS A 126 -6.38 13.68 6.19
N PHE A 127 -6.83 12.49 6.59
CA PHE A 127 -5.99 11.30 6.69
C PHE A 127 -5.17 11.01 5.43
N ASP A 128 -5.77 11.18 4.24
CA ASP A 128 -5.09 10.96 2.97
C ASP A 128 -3.86 11.88 2.81
N ASP A 129 -3.97 13.14 3.26
CA ASP A 129 -2.87 14.10 3.20
C ASP A 129 -1.81 13.82 4.26
N GLN A 130 -2.24 13.40 5.46
CA GLN A 130 -1.31 12.92 6.51
C GLN A 130 -0.49 11.74 6.00
N PHE A 131 -1.14 10.77 5.37
CA PHE A 131 -0.48 9.59 4.86
C PHE A 131 0.43 9.90 3.66
N ARG A 132 0.06 10.85 2.78
CA ARG A 132 0.96 11.35 1.72
C ARG A 132 2.24 11.95 2.29
N GLN A 133 2.15 12.76 3.36
CA GLN A 133 3.34 13.33 4.01
C GLN A 133 4.26 12.21 4.52
N VAL A 134 3.71 11.19 5.18
CA VAL A 134 4.49 10.03 5.65
C VAL A 134 5.14 9.29 4.47
N VAL A 135 4.40 9.06 3.39
CA VAL A 135 4.94 8.36 2.21
C VAL A 135 6.10 9.13 1.57
N GLN A 136 5.96 10.45 1.43
CA GLN A 136 6.98 11.31 0.82
C GLN A 136 8.21 11.46 1.71
N LEU A 137 8.03 11.81 2.99
CA LEU A 137 9.13 12.05 3.92
C LEU A 137 9.81 10.75 4.39
N GLY A 138 9.05 9.65 4.44
CA GLY A 138 9.55 8.34 4.84
C GLY A 138 10.21 7.54 3.71
N GLY A 139 10.32 8.09 2.50
CA GLY A 139 10.92 7.39 1.36
C GLY A 139 10.19 6.11 0.96
N ILE A 140 8.88 6.04 1.22
CA ILE A 140 8.08 4.83 1.01
C ILE A 140 7.82 4.66 -0.49
N ARG A 141 8.11 3.47 -1.00
CA ARG A 141 7.98 3.11 -2.41
C ARG A 141 6.95 2.00 -2.57
N TRP A 142 6.29 1.99 -3.73
CA TRP A 142 5.41 0.90 -4.10
C TRP A 142 6.24 -0.34 -4.48
N MET A 143 6.21 -1.37 -3.63
CA MET A 143 6.89 -2.65 -3.87
C MET A 143 5.87 -3.79 -3.89
N PRO A 144 5.35 -4.19 -5.08
CA PRO A 144 4.28 -5.19 -5.20
C PRO A 144 4.54 -6.47 -4.39
N HIS A 145 5.78 -6.94 -4.37
CA HIS A 145 6.19 -8.18 -3.71
C HIS A 145 6.16 -8.12 -2.17
N ARG A 146 6.10 -6.92 -1.57
CA ARG A 146 6.01 -6.74 -0.10
C ARG A 146 4.59 -6.50 0.38
N VAL A 147 3.68 -6.12 -0.50
CA VAL A 147 2.30 -5.81 -0.14
C VAL A 147 1.66 -7.04 0.50
N PHE A 148 0.97 -6.82 1.62
CA PHE A 148 0.35 -7.88 2.43
C PHE A 148 1.32 -8.95 2.97
N SER A 149 2.63 -8.67 3.06
CA SER A 149 3.61 -9.58 3.69
C SER A 149 3.66 -9.51 5.22
N ARG A 150 3.03 -8.49 5.83
CA ARG A 150 3.07 -8.24 7.29
C ARG A 150 1.69 -8.26 7.92
N CYS A 151 1.66 -8.69 9.17
CA CYS A 151 0.48 -8.67 9.99
C CYS A 151 0.09 -7.23 10.33
N VAL A 152 -1.11 -6.84 9.91
CA VAL A 152 -1.66 -5.51 10.19
C VAL A 152 -1.80 -5.22 11.69
N LEU A 153 -1.94 -6.25 12.53
CA LEU A 153 -2.16 -6.10 13.98
C LEU A 153 -0.85 -5.97 14.75
N CYS A 154 0.06 -6.92 14.58
CA CYS A 154 1.28 -7.04 15.39
C CYS A 154 2.59 -6.82 14.60
N ASN A 155 2.51 -6.41 13.33
CA ASN A 155 3.66 -6.05 12.48
C ASN A 155 4.62 -7.21 12.10
N ILE A 156 4.41 -8.41 12.63
CA ILE A 156 5.20 -9.61 12.31
C ILE A 156 4.91 -10.09 10.88
N LEU A 157 5.92 -10.60 10.19
CA LEU A 157 5.78 -11.22 8.87
C LEU A 157 4.78 -12.39 8.92
N ILE A 158 3.85 -12.41 7.95
CA ILE A 158 2.93 -13.54 7.80
C ILE A 158 3.62 -14.63 6.97
N SER A 159 3.33 -15.89 7.28
CA SER A 159 3.81 -17.04 6.52
C SER A 159 2.66 -17.78 5.87
N ASP A 160 2.92 -18.38 4.72
CA ASP A 160 1.98 -19.30 4.05
C ASP A 160 1.61 -20.47 4.98
N VAL A 161 0.37 -20.93 4.87
CA VAL A 161 -0.17 -22.09 5.58
C VAL A 161 -0.09 -23.30 4.65
N PRO A 162 0.87 -24.22 4.84
CA PRO A 162 1.09 -25.33 3.92
C PRO A 162 -0.03 -26.38 3.97
N ASP A 163 -0.57 -26.62 5.16
CA ASP A 163 -1.71 -27.51 5.36
C ASP A 163 -2.98 -26.70 5.59
N LYS A 164 -3.82 -26.60 4.55
CA LYS A 164 -5.10 -25.89 4.63
C LYS A 164 -6.01 -26.49 5.70
N GLU A 165 -5.98 -27.80 5.95
CA GLU A 165 -6.84 -28.44 6.94
C GLU A 165 -6.57 -27.93 8.37
N SER A 166 -5.31 -27.60 8.68
CA SER A 166 -4.90 -27.05 9.99
C SER A 166 -5.64 -25.77 10.41
N ILE A 167 -6.23 -25.02 9.45
CA ILE A 167 -6.95 -23.77 9.73
C ILE A 167 -8.46 -23.88 9.59
N ARG A 168 -9.00 -25.10 9.35
CA ARG A 168 -10.43 -25.35 9.15
C ARG A 168 -11.31 -24.78 10.25
N ASP A 169 -10.92 -24.98 11.50
CA ASP A 169 -11.68 -24.52 12.68
C ASP A 169 -11.41 -23.05 13.04
N LEU A 170 -10.45 -22.39 12.35
CA LEU A 170 -10.07 -21.00 12.59
C LEU A 170 -10.76 -20.01 11.64
N VAL A 171 -11.36 -20.50 10.55
CA VAL A 171 -12.07 -19.68 9.57
C VAL A 171 -13.49 -20.19 9.37
N SER A 172 -14.38 -19.35 8.85
CA SER A 172 -15.75 -19.82 8.56
C SER A 172 -15.75 -20.83 7.40
N PRO A 173 -16.68 -21.81 7.39
CA PRO A 173 -16.75 -22.82 6.33
C PRO A 173 -16.81 -22.21 4.92
N ALA A 174 -17.59 -21.15 4.73
CA ALA A 174 -17.70 -20.45 3.44
C ALA A 174 -16.37 -19.82 2.97
N VAL A 175 -15.52 -19.36 3.89
CA VAL A 175 -14.18 -18.84 3.54
C VAL A 175 -13.22 -20.00 3.26
N PHE A 176 -13.29 -21.06 4.07
CA PHE A 176 -12.50 -22.28 3.86
C PHE A 176 -12.74 -22.86 2.47
N ASP A 177 -13.99 -22.97 2.04
CA ASP A 177 -14.35 -23.57 0.75
C ASP A 177 -13.99 -22.65 -0.42
N ALA A 178 -14.04 -21.32 -0.23
CA ALA A 178 -13.83 -20.35 -1.30
C ALA A 178 -12.35 -20.07 -1.66
N TYR A 179 -11.40 -20.34 -0.76
CA TYR A 179 -9.98 -19.99 -0.96
C TYR A 179 -9.07 -21.21 -0.88
N ALA A 180 -8.08 -21.29 -1.77
CA ALA A 180 -7.09 -22.36 -1.77
C ALA A 180 -5.91 -22.06 -0.84
N HIS A 181 -5.47 -20.79 -0.79
CA HIS A 181 -4.28 -20.37 -0.05
C HIS A 181 -4.64 -19.50 1.16
N PHE A 182 -3.93 -19.75 2.26
CA PHE A 182 -4.06 -19.02 3.52
C PHE A 182 -2.70 -18.61 4.04
N TYR A 183 -2.66 -17.52 4.79
CA TYR A 183 -1.46 -17.02 5.44
C TYR A 183 -1.74 -16.79 6.91
N GLN A 184 -0.80 -17.13 7.78
CA GLN A 184 -0.95 -16.97 9.21
C GLN A 184 0.17 -16.12 9.79
N CYS A 185 -0.20 -15.24 10.71
CA CYS A 185 0.77 -14.52 11.52
C CYS A 185 1.29 -15.41 12.65
N ARG A 186 2.62 -15.50 12.80
CA ARG A 186 3.26 -16.29 13.88
C ARG A 186 3.17 -15.67 15.27
N GLY A 187 2.85 -14.38 15.37
CA GLY A 187 2.71 -13.69 16.66
C GLY A 187 1.29 -13.75 17.21
N CYS A 188 0.32 -13.21 16.47
CA CYS A 188 -1.07 -13.12 16.92
C CYS A 188 -1.99 -14.22 16.39
N LEU A 189 -1.45 -15.20 15.65
CA LEU A 189 -2.16 -16.34 15.06
C LEU A 189 -3.29 -16.01 14.08
N LYS A 190 -3.45 -14.73 13.74
CA LYS A 190 -4.47 -14.28 12.79
C LYS A 190 -4.23 -14.88 11.40
N VAL A 191 -5.31 -15.43 10.84
CA VAL A 191 -5.38 -15.99 9.49
C VAL A 191 -5.81 -14.90 8.49
N TYR A 192 -5.17 -14.90 7.32
CA TYR A 192 -5.39 -14.01 6.18
C TYR A 192 -5.63 -14.83 4.92
N TRP A 193 -6.40 -14.28 3.99
CA TRP A 193 -6.76 -14.91 2.71
C TRP A 193 -7.02 -13.84 1.64
N GLY A 194 -7.23 -14.27 0.40
CA GLY A 194 -7.49 -13.40 -0.74
C GLY A 194 -6.26 -13.09 -1.60
N MET A 195 -5.18 -13.86 -1.40
CA MET A 195 -4.01 -13.93 -2.27
C MET A 195 -3.75 -15.39 -2.66
N ASP A 196 -3.64 -15.68 -3.94
CA ASP A 196 -3.30 -17.00 -4.47
C ASP A 196 -1.95 -16.90 -5.18
N SER A 197 -0.92 -17.53 -4.62
CA SER A 197 0.45 -17.51 -5.18
C SER A 197 0.95 -16.10 -5.53
N GLY A 198 0.70 -15.11 -4.66
CA GLY A 198 1.08 -13.70 -4.87
C GLY A 198 0.13 -12.89 -5.76
N VAL A 199 -0.94 -13.49 -6.30
CA VAL A 199 -1.97 -12.79 -7.07
C VAL A 199 -3.16 -12.48 -6.17
N VAL A 200 -3.65 -11.25 -6.21
CA VAL A 200 -4.82 -10.85 -5.42
C VAL A 200 -6.11 -11.30 -6.08
N VAL A 201 -6.85 -12.16 -5.40
CA VAL A 201 -8.08 -12.80 -5.92
C VAL A 201 -9.36 -12.31 -5.25
N ASN A 202 -9.26 -11.59 -4.13
CA ASN A 202 -10.43 -11.00 -3.46
C ASN A 202 -10.59 -9.50 -3.78
N PHE A 203 -11.80 -9.08 -4.14
CA PHE A 203 -12.15 -7.68 -4.41
C PHE A 203 -11.77 -6.68 -3.28
N LYS A 204 -11.91 -7.06 -2.01
CA LYS A 204 -11.53 -6.23 -0.86
C LYS A 204 -10.02 -5.97 -0.85
N ALA A 205 -9.22 -7.00 -1.10
CA ALA A 205 -7.77 -6.87 -1.17
C ALA A 205 -7.34 -6.05 -2.39
N LEU A 206 -7.99 -6.27 -3.55
CA LEU A 206 -7.76 -5.46 -4.76
C LEU A 206 -8.05 -3.98 -4.51
N ARG A 207 -9.19 -3.66 -3.88
CA ARG A 207 -9.55 -2.28 -3.55
C ARG A 207 -8.54 -1.64 -2.59
N THR A 208 -8.03 -2.40 -1.61
CA THR A 208 -6.98 -1.91 -0.72
C THR A 208 -5.68 -1.60 -1.48
N ILE A 209 -5.26 -2.48 -2.39
CA ILE A 209 -4.10 -2.23 -3.27
C ILE A 209 -4.28 -0.96 -4.09
N GLU A 210 -5.42 -0.82 -4.77
CA GLU A 210 -5.69 0.35 -5.60
C GLU A 210 -5.79 1.64 -4.78
N ASN A 211 -6.21 1.57 -3.52
CA ASN A 211 -6.15 2.70 -2.61
C ASN A 211 -4.72 3.02 -2.20
N LEU A 212 -3.89 2.02 -1.85
CA LEU A 212 -2.50 2.21 -1.42
C LEU A 212 -1.62 2.77 -2.54
N LYS A 213 -1.80 2.28 -3.77
CA LYS A 213 -1.16 2.78 -4.98
C LYS A 213 -1.37 4.29 -5.20
N ARG A 214 -2.50 4.85 -4.72
CA ARG A 214 -2.79 6.30 -4.78
C ARG A 214 -1.85 7.18 -3.99
N PHE A 215 -1.18 6.61 -3.00
CA PHE A 215 -0.25 7.35 -2.17
C PHE A 215 1.20 7.20 -2.64
N CYS A 216 1.55 6.02 -3.17
CA CYS A 216 2.95 5.66 -3.44
C CYS A 216 3.39 5.90 -4.89
N ILE A 217 2.44 5.99 -5.82
CA ILE A 217 2.74 6.16 -7.25
C ILE A 217 2.41 7.62 -7.62
N PRO A 218 3.39 8.43 -8.08
CA PRO A 218 3.17 9.80 -8.52
C PRO A 218 2.06 9.86 -9.57
N ALA A 219 1.18 10.85 -9.46
CA ALA A 219 0.03 11.04 -10.37
C ALA A 219 0.42 11.12 -11.86
N SER A 220 1.68 11.46 -12.16
CA SER A 220 2.23 11.49 -13.52
C SER A 220 2.42 10.12 -14.18
N SER A 221 2.29 9.01 -13.44
CA SER A 221 2.55 7.65 -13.95
C SER A 221 1.32 6.75 -14.05
N ASP A 222 0.11 7.23 -13.71
CA ASP A 222 -1.09 6.38 -13.69
C ASP A 222 -2.36 7.12 -14.14
N VAL A 223 -2.53 7.27 -15.46
CA VAL A 223 -3.72 7.86 -16.15
C VAL A 223 -5.03 7.11 -15.81
N SER A 224 -4.89 5.87 -15.34
CA SER A 224 -5.95 4.88 -15.10
C SER A 224 -7.00 5.29 -14.08
N ARG A 225 -6.60 6.01 -13.02
CA ARG A 225 -7.49 6.28 -11.87
C ARG A 225 -8.49 7.40 -12.13
N HIS A 226 -8.14 8.37 -12.97
CA HIS A 226 -9.02 9.46 -13.33
C HIS A 226 -10.04 9.03 -14.39
N LEU A 227 -9.64 8.15 -15.32
CA LEU A 227 -10.50 7.67 -16.40
C LEU A 227 -11.75 6.93 -15.89
N LEU A 228 -11.65 6.18 -14.79
CA LEU A 228 -12.77 5.41 -14.23
C LEU A 228 -13.81 6.29 -13.51
N SER A 229 -13.42 7.43 -12.96
CA SER A 229 -14.31 8.38 -12.28
C SER A 229 -15.01 9.38 -13.21
N LEU A 230 -14.56 9.51 -14.47
CA LEU A 230 -15.15 10.48 -15.39
C LEU A 230 -16.61 10.12 -15.77
N PRO A 231 -17.49 11.11 -15.97
CA PRO A 231 -18.77 10.92 -16.64
C PRO A 231 -18.62 10.18 -17.97
N ARG A 232 -19.62 9.35 -18.32
CA ARG A 232 -19.59 8.52 -19.55
C ARG A 232 -19.35 9.34 -20.82
N THR A 233 -19.94 10.53 -20.90
CA THR A 233 -19.77 11.47 -22.01
C THR A 233 -18.32 11.87 -22.22
N ILE A 234 -17.59 12.14 -21.12
CA ILE A 234 -16.17 12.48 -21.17
C ILE A 234 -15.33 11.26 -21.59
N LYS A 235 -15.64 10.06 -21.10
CA LYS A 235 -14.94 8.83 -21.54
C LYS A 235 -15.13 8.57 -23.04
N VAL A 236 -16.36 8.72 -23.55
CA VAL A 236 -16.66 8.55 -24.98
C VAL A 236 -15.94 9.58 -25.82
N ALA A 237 -15.89 10.85 -25.38
CA ALA A 237 -15.14 11.90 -26.07
C ALA A 237 -13.63 11.58 -26.11
N ILE A 238 -13.02 11.23 -24.97
CA ILE A 238 -11.61 10.84 -24.90
C ILE A 238 -11.32 9.66 -25.83
N PHE A 239 -12.14 8.62 -25.79
CA PHE A 239 -11.95 7.43 -26.61
C PHE A 239 -12.22 7.67 -28.10
N SER A 240 -13.03 8.66 -28.46
CA SER A 240 -13.25 9.02 -29.87
C SER A 240 -12.03 9.65 -30.55
N PHE A 241 -11.03 10.11 -29.78
CA PHE A 241 -9.76 10.61 -30.32
C PHE A 241 -8.69 9.51 -30.49
N LEU A 242 -8.97 8.28 -30.07
CA LEU A 242 -8.03 7.16 -30.17
C LEU A 242 -8.27 6.34 -31.44
N THR A 243 -7.20 5.81 -32.01
CA THR A 243 -7.27 4.86 -33.13
C THR A 243 -7.79 3.50 -32.65
N VAL A 244 -8.23 2.68 -33.60
CA VAL A 244 -8.77 1.33 -33.31
C VAL A 244 -7.74 0.44 -32.60
N GLU A 245 -6.45 0.54 -32.94
CA GLU A 245 -5.42 -0.27 -32.30
C GLU A 245 -5.09 0.18 -30.86
N GLU A 246 -5.18 1.49 -30.62
CA GLU A 246 -5.06 2.06 -29.27
C GLU A 246 -6.25 1.65 -28.40
N LEU A 247 -7.48 1.68 -28.95
CA LEU A 247 -8.69 1.23 -28.25
C LEU A 247 -8.62 -0.25 -27.87
N ARG A 248 -8.08 -1.12 -28.73
CA ARG A 248 -7.84 -2.54 -28.39
C ARG A 248 -6.84 -2.70 -27.27
N THR A 249 -5.79 -1.89 -27.26
CA THR A 249 -4.80 -1.89 -26.17
C THR A 249 -5.43 -1.49 -24.84
N VAL A 250 -6.30 -0.48 -24.85
CA VAL A 250 -7.10 -0.10 -23.68
C VAL A 250 -8.05 -1.23 -23.25
N GLY A 251 -8.65 -1.95 -24.19
CA GLY A 251 -9.54 -3.09 -23.92
C GLY A 251 -8.85 -4.29 -23.29
N ARG A 252 -7.58 -4.54 -23.65
CA ARG A 252 -6.73 -5.56 -23.01
C ARG A 252 -6.38 -5.20 -21.57
N ALA A 253 -6.10 -3.93 -21.31
CA ALA A 253 -5.78 -3.43 -19.98
C ALA A 253 -7.02 -3.32 -19.06
N TYR A 254 -8.19 -3.03 -19.63
CA TYR A 254 -9.44 -2.80 -18.89
C TYR A 254 -10.58 -3.64 -19.46
N THR A 255 -10.59 -4.93 -19.11
CA THR A 255 -11.58 -5.90 -19.60
C THR A 255 -13.02 -5.49 -19.32
N MET A 256 -13.28 -4.74 -18.23
CA MET A 256 -14.60 -4.18 -17.91
C MET A 256 -15.10 -3.11 -18.89
N LEU A 257 -14.21 -2.50 -19.68
CA LEU A 257 -14.54 -1.54 -20.74
C LEU A 257 -14.66 -2.19 -22.11
N SER A 258 -14.28 -3.46 -22.27
CA SER A 258 -14.31 -4.19 -23.55
C SER A 258 -15.63 -3.99 -24.32
N GLY A 259 -16.77 -4.21 -23.68
CA GLY A 259 -18.07 -4.02 -24.33
C GLY A 259 -18.37 -2.59 -24.77
N LEU A 260 -17.91 -1.58 -24.02
CA LEU A 260 -18.03 -0.17 -24.41
C LEU A 260 -17.12 0.15 -25.60
N LEU A 261 -15.91 -0.41 -25.63
CA LEU A 261 -14.94 -0.23 -26.71
C LEU A 261 -15.44 -0.88 -28.00
N THR A 262 -15.97 -2.11 -27.93
CA THR A 262 -16.60 -2.79 -29.07
C THR A 262 -17.81 -2.01 -29.59
N ALA A 263 -18.59 -1.38 -28.71
CA ALA A 263 -19.69 -0.52 -29.14
C ALA A 263 -19.21 0.79 -29.79
N ILE A 264 -18.06 1.34 -29.38
CA ILE A 264 -17.44 2.50 -30.03
C ILE A 264 -16.94 2.11 -31.43
N GLU A 265 -16.27 0.98 -31.59
CA GLU A 265 -15.81 0.46 -32.89
C GLU A 265 -16.97 0.28 -33.89
N ARG A 266 -18.17 -0.07 -33.38
CA ARG A 266 -19.38 -0.26 -34.19
C ARG A 266 -20.23 1.01 -34.38
N GLY A 267 -19.84 2.14 -33.80
CA GLY A 267 -20.63 3.39 -33.84
C GLY A 267 -21.90 3.37 -32.98
N GLU A 268 -22.01 2.44 -32.04
CA GLU A 268 -23.19 2.19 -31.20
C GLU A 268 -23.02 2.62 -29.73
N ALA A 269 -21.96 3.40 -29.44
CA ALA A 269 -21.54 3.76 -28.09
C ALA A 269 -22.64 4.42 -27.24
N THR A 270 -23.56 5.15 -27.85
CA THR A 270 -24.69 5.82 -27.20
C THR A 270 -25.78 4.86 -26.74
N LYS A 271 -25.90 3.69 -27.38
CA LYS A 271 -26.92 2.66 -27.10
C LYS A 271 -26.40 1.50 -26.24
N PHE A 272 -25.10 1.44 -25.99
CA PHE A 272 -24.47 0.34 -25.25
C PHE A 272 -24.86 0.30 -23.77
N VAL A 273 -25.46 -0.81 -23.34
CA VAL A 273 -25.76 -1.13 -21.94
C VAL A 273 -25.00 -2.41 -21.56
N PRO A 274 -24.18 -2.41 -20.50
CA PRO A 274 -23.48 -3.62 -20.05
C PRO A 274 -24.46 -4.72 -19.63
N ASP A 275 -24.10 -5.98 -19.87
CA ASP A 275 -25.00 -7.12 -19.66
C ASP A 275 -25.42 -7.30 -18.20
N TRP A 276 -24.53 -7.03 -17.25
CA TRP A 276 -24.89 -7.03 -15.83
C TRP A 276 -25.97 -5.97 -15.49
N LYS A 277 -25.99 -4.85 -16.21
CA LYS A 277 -26.98 -3.78 -16.02
C LYS A 277 -28.30 -4.13 -16.72
N LYS A 278 -28.24 -4.82 -17.87
CA LYS A 278 -29.44 -5.41 -18.52
C LYS A 278 -30.09 -6.44 -17.60
N ALA A 279 -29.32 -7.38 -17.08
CA ALA A 279 -29.79 -8.40 -16.14
C ALA A 279 -30.44 -7.78 -14.89
N LYS A 280 -29.85 -6.72 -14.33
CA LYS A 280 -30.43 -6.01 -13.17
C LYS A 280 -31.70 -5.22 -13.51
N MET A 281 -31.84 -4.71 -14.73
CA MET A 281 -33.07 -4.08 -15.21
C MET A 281 -34.18 -5.11 -15.42
N GLU A 282 -33.83 -6.29 -15.95
CA GLU A 282 -34.74 -7.42 -16.13
C GLU A 282 -35.20 -7.98 -14.79
N GLU A 283 -34.30 -8.14 -13.82
CA GLU A 283 -34.62 -8.54 -12.45
C GLU A 283 -35.60 -7.56 -11.80
N ARG A 284 -35.38 -6.25 -11.96
CA ARG A 284 -36.30 -5.21 -11.47
C ARG A 284 -37.65 -5.22 -12.20
N ARG A 285 -37.66 -5.52 -13.50
CA ARG A 285 -38.88 -5.65 -14.29
C ARG A 285 -39.68 -6.88 -13.85
N ALA A 286 -39.01 -8.01 -13.64
CA ALA A 286 -39.62 -9.24 -13.12
C ALA A 286 -40.18 -9.04 -11.71
N ALA A 287 -39.44 -8.36 -10.83
CA ALA A 287 -39.91 -8.01 -9.49
C ALA A 287 -41.16 -7.10 -9.52
N ARG A 288 -41.21 -6.11 -10.43
CA ARG A 288 -42.40 -5.26 -10.62
C ARG A 288 -43.61 -6.03 -11.15
N LEU A 289 -43.41 -6.94 -12.10
CA LEU A 289 -44.48 -7.79 -12.63
C LEU A 289 -45.01 -8.76 -11.55
N LYS A 290 -44.12 -9.31 -10.72
CA LYS A 290 -44.48 -10.17 -9.59
C LYS A 290 -45.26 -9.41 -8.51
N ALA A 291 -44.86 -8.17 -8.22
CA ALA A 291 -45.58 -7.30 -7.29
C ALA A 291 -46.97 -6.88 -7.83
N ALA A 292 -47.08 -6.61 -9.14
CA ALA A 292 -48.37 -6.30 -9.77
C ALA A 292 -49.32 -7.50 -9.78
N ALA A 293 -48.82 -8.72 -10.01
CA ALA A 293 -49.61 -9.94 -9.94
C ALA A 293 -50.08 -10.27 -8.50
N ALA A 294 -49.24 -10.02 -7.50
CA ALA A 294 -49.63 -10.20 -6.09
C ALA A 294 -50.66 -9.16 -5.61
N GLY A 295 -50.66 -7.95 -6.17
CA GLY A 295 -51.67 -6.93 -5.88
C GLY A 295 -53.03 -7.17 -6.54
N ALA A 296 -53.11 -8.00 -7.59
CA ALA A 296 -54.37 -8.36 -8.25
C ALA A 296 -55.13 -9.52 -7.56
N ALA A 297 -54.48 -10.24 -6.64
CA ALA A 297 -55.07 -11.28 -5.81
C ALA A 297 -55.36 -10.74 -4.39
N GLY A 298 -56.27 -9.76 -4.29
CA GLY A 298 -56.83 -9.28 -3.02
C GLY A 298 -57.93 -10.20 -2.48
N PRO A 299 -58.19 -10.19 -1.16
CA PRO A 299 -58.83 -11.30 -0.44
C PRO A 299 -60.30 -11.46 -0.83
N THR A 300 -60.70 -12.73 -1.02
CA THR A 300 -62.11 -13.17 -1.05
C THR A 300 -62.62 -13.34 0.37
#